data_AF-D2RD86-F1
#
_entry.id   AF-D2RD86-F1
#
_cell.length_a   1.000
_cell.length_b   1.000
_cell.length_c   1.000
_cell.angle_alpha   90.00
_cell.angle_beta   90.00
_cell.angle_gamma   90.00
#
_symmetry.space_group_name_H-M   'P 1'
#
loop_
_entity.id
_entity.type
_entity.pdbx_description
1 polymer ?
#
loop_
_entity_poly.entity_id
_entity_poly.type
_entity_poly.pdbx_seq_one_letter_code
_entity_poly.pdbx_strand_id
1 'polypeptide(L)'
;MRICIQPVGEVDREVLEFLKEQLGKLFGECEILEPIDVSADAYDPLRGQFNSTVILRKLPTTCDVTLGVTEVDLYADNLNFIFGEAELFGKRAIISLKRLRQEFYGLPEDKRLLKVRALKEAVHEIGHVLGLKHCKGKCVMRFSNSIVEVDMKNWWFCENCLKKLRKFNFLF
;
A
#
# COMPACT_ATOMS: atom_id res chain seq x y z
N MET A 1 11.29 11.25 -7.42
CA MET A 1 10.86 11.28 -6.01
C MET A 1 11.54 10.11 -5.30
N ARG A 2 11.92 10.26 -4.03
CA ARG A 2 12.50 9.18 -3.22
C ARG A 2 11.40 8.50 -2.40
N ILE A 3 11.17 7.22 -2.71
CA ILE A 3 10.27 6.33 -1.98
C ILE A 3 11.08 5.40 -1.08
N CYS A 4 10.61 5.21 0.15
CA CYS A 4 11.19 4.26 1.07
C CYS A 4 10.14 3.21 1.44
N ILE A 5 10.46 1.95 1.19
CA ILE A 5 9.67 0.81 1.63
C ILE A 5 10.14 0.47 3.04
N GLN A 6 9.25 0.57 4.02
CA GLN A 6 9.49 0.21 5.41
C GLN A 6 8.84 -1.14 5.69
N PRO A 7 9.59 -2.25 5.80
CA PRO A 7 9.04 -3.50 6.29
C PRO A 7 8.59 -3.31 7.75
N VAL A 8 7.36 -3.70 8.06
CA VAL A 8 6.79 -3.66 9.41
C VAL A 8 6.48 -5.10 9.83
N GLY A 9 7.36 -5.66 10.66
CA GLY A 9 7.46 -7.08 10.96
C GLY A 9 8.27 -7.84 9.90
N GLU A 10 8.18 -9.18 9.96
CA GLU A 10 8.71 -10.05 8.92
C GLU A 10 7.81 -9.99 7.69
N VAL A 11 8.40 -9.68 6.54
CA VAL A 11 7.68 -9.52 5.26
C VAL A 11 8.42 -10.28 4.18
N ASP A 12 7.67 -10.91 3.28
CA ASP A 12 8.23 -11.65 2.15
C ASP A 12 9.17 -10.76 1.30
N ARG A 13 10.46 -11.11 1.32
CA ARG A 13 11.52 -10.36 0.63
C ARG A 13 11.31 -10.31 -0.88
N GLU A 14 10.74 -11.35 -1.50
CA GLU A 14 10.48 -11.32 -2.93
C GLU A 14 9.43 -10.26 -3.30
N VAL A 15 8.45 -10.02 -2.43
CA VAL A 15 7.45 -8.97 -2.63
C VAL A 15 8.08 -7.60 -2.45
N LEU A 16 8.92 -7.42 -1.42
CA LEU A 16 9.63 -6.16 -1.17
C LEU A 16 10.53 -5.77 -2.35
N GLU A 17 11.36 -6.68 -2.85
CA GLU A 17 12.26 -6.41 -3.98
C GLU A 17 11.48 -6.12 -5.26
N PHE A 18 10.37 -6.85 -5.50
CA PHE A 18 9.48 -6.56 -6.61
C PHE A 18 8.88 -5.15 -6.51
N LEU A 19 8.37 -4.77 -5.34
CA LEU A 19 7.82 -3.42 -5.13
C LEU A 19 8.91 -2.35 -5.32
N LYS A 20 10.11 -2.56 -4.79
CA LYS A 20 11.25 -1.64 -4.97
C LYS A 20 11.54 -1.40 -6.45
N GLU A 21 11.66 -2.47 -7.24
CA GLU A 21 11.94 -2.37 -8.66
C GLU A 21 10.83 -1.62 -9.42
N GLN A 22 9.57 -1.98 -9.18
CA GLN A 22 8.44 -1.38 -9.91
C GLN A 22 8.20 0.07 -9.48
N LEU A 23 8.18 0.36 -8.18
CA LEU A 23 7.99 1.73 -7.69
C LEU A 23 9.14 2.64 -8.10
N GLY A 24 10.37 2.11 -8.17
CA GLY A 24 11.51 2.86 -8.70
C GLY A 24 11.30 3.26 -10.17
N LYS A 25 10.87 2.32 -11.02
CA LYS A 25 10.55 2.63 -12.43
C LYS A 25 9.44 3.67 -12.59
N LEU A 26 8.47 3.68 -11.67
CA LEU A 26 7.26 4.50 -11.77
C LEU A 26 7.41 5.91 -11.17
N PHE A 27 8.19 6.06 -10.10
CA PHE A 27 8.25 7.29 -9.30
C PHE A 27 9.68 7.83 -9.06
N GLY A 28 10.72 7.07 -9.39
CA GLY A 28 12.12 7.48 -9.28
C GLY A 28 12.97 6.58 -8.37
N GLU A 29 13.55 7.14 -7.33
CA GLU A 29 14.41 6.38 -6.42
C GLU A 29 13.55 5.57 -5.45
N CYS A 30 13.87 4.29 -5.26
CA CYS A 30 13.19 3.44 -4.30
C CYS A 30 14.17 2.54 -3.55
N GLU A 31 14.08 2.51 -2.24
CA GLU A 31 14.91 1.68 -1.37
C GLU A 31 14.06 0.95 -0.32
N ILE A 32 14.60 -0.16 0.19
CA ILE A 32 14.01 -0.92 1.29
C ILE A 32 14.82 -0.56 2.55
N LEU A 33 14.13 -0.12 3.59
CA LEU A 33 14.71 0.20 4.89
C LEU A 33 14.86 -1.06 5.76
N GLU A 34 15.61 -0.93 6.84
CA GLU A 34 15.69 -1.97 7.87
C GLU A 34 14.30 -2.23 8.47
N PRO A 35 13.90 -3.50 8.69
CA PRO A 35 12.61 -3.83 9.29
C PRO A 35 12.43 -3.19 10.68
N ILE A 36 11.20 -2.77 10.97
CA ILE A 36 10.77 -2.36 12.31
C ILE A 36 9.74 -3.35 12.84
N ASP A 37 9.59 -3.43 14.16
CA ASP A 37 8.58 -4.29 14.77
C ASP A 37 7.16 -3.80 14.47
N VAL A 38 6.22 -4.75 14.38
CA VAL A 38 4.80 -4.42 14.38
C VAL A 38 4.43 -3.92 15.77
N SER A 39 3.83 -2.74 15.80
CA SER A 39 3.49 -2.06 17.05
C SER A 39 2.47 -2.84 17.88
N ALA A 40 2.85 -3.32 19.07
CA ALA A 40 2.00 -4.15 19.91
C ALA A 40 0.74 -3.41 20.41
N ASP A 41 0.84 -2.09 20.65
CA ASP A 41 -0.29 -1.22 21.02
C ASP A 41 -1.28 -0.97 19.88
N ALA A 42 -0.96 -1.39 18.65
CA ALA A 42 -1.92 -1.36 17.54
C ALA A 42 -2.79 -2.62 17.50
N TYR A 43 -2.48 -3.68 18.26
CA TYR A 43 -3.19 -4.95 18.20
C TYR A 43 -4.53 -4.91 18.94
N ASP A 44 -5.60 -5.34 18.26
CA ASP A 44 -6.89 -5.61 18.87
C ASP A 44 -7.11 -7.14 18.97
N PRO A 45 -7.11 -7.71 20.19
CA PRO A 45 -7.25 -9.15 20.38
C PRO A 45 -8.64 -9.69 20.05
N LEU A 46 -9.69 -8.87 20.10
CA LEU A 46 -11.05 -9.30 19.74
C LEU A 46 -11.18 -9.45 18.22
N ARG A 47 -10.42 -8.65 17.46
CA ARG A 47 -10.37 -8.71 16.00
C ARG A 47 -9.32 -9.69 15.49
N GLY A 48 -8.22 -9.86 16.23
CA GLY A 48 -7.01 -10.49 15.69
C GLY A 48 -6.36 -9.64 14.59
N GLN A 49 -6.52 -8.31 14.64
CA GLN A 49 -6.08 -7.36 13.64
C GLN A 49 -5.32 -6.19 14.27
N PHE A 50 -4.60 -5.43 13.46
CA PHE A 50 -3.85 -4.25 13.88
C PHE A 50 -4.47 -2.97 13.34
N ASN A 51 -4.53 -1.93 14.17
CA ASN A 51 -4.99 -0.61 13.80
C ASN A 51 -3.94 0.05 12.89
N SER A 52 -4.29 0.20 11.62
CA SER A 52 -3.44 0.80 10.58
C SER A 52 -3.01 2.21 10.93
N THR A 53 -3.90 3.05 11.47
CA THR A 53 -3.60 4.44 11.80
C THR A 53 -2.53 4.56 12.88
N VAL A 54 -2.52 3.66 13.87
CA VAL A 54 -1.47 3.60 14.90
C VAL A 54 -0.12 3.26 14.28
N ILE A 55 -0.06 2.26 13.39
CA ILE A 55 1.19 1.87 12.72
C ILE A 55 1.66 2.98 11.76
N LEU A 56 0.76 3.50 10.93
CA LEU A 56 1.02 4.55 9.94
C LEU A 56 1.70 5.76 10.59
N ARG A 57 1.21 6.21 11.75
CA ARG A 57 1.77 7.37 12.47
C ARG A 57 3.20 7.14 12.99
N LYS A 58 3.60 5.89 13.18
CA LYS A 58 4.95 5.51 13.65
C LYS A 58 5.96 5.33 12.51
N LEU A 59 5.50 5.27 11.26
CA LEU A 59 6.40 5.20 10.11
C LEU A 59 7.27 6.46 10.02
N PRO A 60 8.55 6.32 9.61
CA PRO A 60 9.43 7.47 9.43
C PRO A 60 8.93 8.37 8.30
N THR A 61 9.37 9.63 8.30
CA THR A 61 9.06 10.63 7.28
C THR A 61 10.32 11.16 6.57
N THR A 62 11.37 10.32 6.57
CA THR A 62 12.71 10.61 6.05
C THR A 62 12.77 10.72 4.53
N CYS A 63 11.80 10.14 3.83
CA CYS A 63 11.70 10.15 2.37
C CYS A 63 10.51 11.01 1.91
N ASP A 64 10.38 11.24 0.61
CA ASP A 64 9.23 11.97 0.07
C ASP A 64 7.94 11.18 0.34
N VAL A 65 8.01 9.86 0.16
CA VAL A 65 6.96 8.91 0.56
C VAL A 65 7.58 7.72 1.28
N THR A 66 7.03 7.37 2.44
CA THR A 66 7.34 6.13 3.15
C THR A 66 6.13 5.20 3.05
N LEU A 67 6.33 4.05 2.42
CA LEU A 67 5.35 2.98 2.27
C LEU A 67 5.68 1.85 3.26
N GLY A 68 4.90 1.75 4.33
CA GLY A 68 4.88 0.59 5.20
C GLY A 68 4.34 -0.63 4.44
N VAL A 69 4.99 -1.77 4.58
CA VAL A 69 4.50 -3.06 4.06
C VAL A 69 4.49 -4.05 5.22
N THR A 70 3.38 -4.75 5.42
CA THR A 70 3.24 -5.70 6.54
C THR A 70 2.47 -6.95 6.15
N GLU A 71 2.70 -8.05 6.89
CA GLU A 71 1.96 -9.32 6.76
C GLU A 71 0.79 -9.42 7.75
N VAL A 72 0.65 -8.47 8.69
CA VAL A 72 -0.46 -8.49 9.65
C VAL A 72 -1.75 -7.98 9.03
N ASP A 73 -2.88 -8.47 9.52
CA ASP A 73 -4.19 -8.00 9.07
C ASP A 73 -4.48 -6.61 9.62
N LEU A 74 -4.90 -5.68 8.76
CA LEU A 74 -5.13 -4.29 9.12
C LEU A 74 -6.61 -3.94 9.17
N TYR A 75 -6.96 -3.06 10.11
CA TYR A 75 -8.25 -2.38 10.15
C TYR A 75 -8.08 -0.88 10.39
N ALA A 76 -9.11 -0.11 10.10
CA ALA A 76 -9.25 1.29 10.49
C ALA A 76 -10.64 1.50 11.09
N ASP A 77 -10.85 2.62 11.79
CA ASP A 77 -12.10 2.89 12.50
C ASP A 77 -13.31 2.75 11.57
N ASN A 78 -14.33 2.02 12.04
CA ASN A 78 -15.58 1.71 11.32
C ASN A 78 -15.43 0.78 10.10
N LEU A 79 -14.27 0.19 9.86
CA LEU A 79 -14.06 -0.79 8.79
C LEU A 79 -13.69 -2.17 9.36
N ASN A 80 -14.19 -3.23 8.73
CA ASN A 80 -13.87 -4.60 9.12
C ASN A 80 -12.40 -4.93 8.83
N PHE A 81 -11.86 -4.38 7.75
CA PHE A 81 -10.47 -4.47 7.36
C PHE A 81 -10.15 -3.42 6.31
N ILE A 82 -8.87 -3.24 6.03
CA ILE A 82 -8.39 -2.46 4.89
C ILE A 82 -7.22 -3.18 4.22
N PHE A 83 -6.98 -2.89 2.95
CA PHE A 83 -5.74 -3.29 2.29
C PHE A 83 -4.59 -2.32 2.57
N GLY A 84 -4.90 -1.06 2.81
CA GLY A 84 -3.94 -0.02 3.12
C GLY A 84 -4.61 1.26 3.61
N GLU A 85 -3.77 2.14 4.17
CA GLU A 85 -4.15 3.48 4.60
C GLU A 85 -3.03 4.45 4.23
N ALA A 86 -3.38 5.68 3.88
CA ALA A 86 -2.42 6.73 3.55
C ALA A 86 -2.86 8.09 4.06
N GLU A 87 -1.85 8.93 4.31
CA GLU A 87 -2.05 10.34 4.59
C GLU A 87 -2.33 11.09 3.28
N LEU A 88 -3.54 11.63 3.13
CA LEU A 88 -3.86 12.46 1.97
C LEU A 88 -3.01 13.74 1.99
N PHE A 89 -2.21 13.97 0.94
CA PHE A 89 -1.21 15.07 0.89
C PHE A 89 -0.16 15.00 2.03
N GLY A 90 0.15 13.81 2.55
CA GLY A 90 1.14 13.61 3.60
C GLY A 90 2.46 13.03 3.09
N LYS A 91 3.04 12.12 3.89
CA LYS A 91 4.28 11.40 3.52
C LYS A 91 4.21 9.89 3.76
N ARG A 92 3.15 9.40 4.41
CA ARG A 92 3.09 8.01 4.90
C ARG A 92 1.93 7.28 4.25
N ALA A 93 2.20 6.03 3.90
CA ALA A 93 1.24 5.04 3.44
C ALA A 93 1.59 3.71 4.09
N ILE A 94 0.61 2.81 4.25
CA ILE A 94 0.83 1.42 4.66
C ILE A 94 -0.05 0.50 3.83
N ILE A 95 0.47 -0.67 3.46
CA ILE A 95 -0.31 -1.77 2.89
C ILE A 95 -0.11 -3.06 3.68
N SER A 96 -1.15 -3.88 3.73
CA SER A 96 -1.13 -5.25 4.26
C SER A 96 -1.17 -6.26 3.13
N LEU A 97 -0.25 -7.22 3.17
CA LEU A 97 -0.24 -8.37 2.26
C LEU A 97 -1.22 -9.46 2.70
N LYS A 98 -1.69 -9.44 3.96
CA LYS A 98 -2.46 -10.53 4.59
C LYS A 98 -3.65 -10.97 3.75
N ARG A 99 -4.47 -10.00 3.32
CA ARG A 99 -5.70 -10.25 2.53
C ARG A 99 -5.48 -10.14 1.02
N LEU A 100 -4.25 -9.87 0.57
CA LEU A 100 -3.85 -9.93 -0.84
C LEU A 100 -3.43 -11.35 -1.26
N ARG A 101 -2.97 -12.15 -0.29
CA ARG A 101 -2.67 -13.58 -0.43
C ARG A 101 -3.93 -14.37 -0.74
N GLN A 102 -3.86 -15.25 -1.73
CA GLN A 102 -4.97 -16.16 -2.08
C GLN A 102 -5.21 -17.18 -0.97
N GLU A 103 -4.14 -17.53 -0.25
CA GLU A 103 -4.12 -18.44 0.88
C GLU A 103 -5.06 -18.00 2.01
N PHE A 104 -5.27 -16.68 2.19
CA PHE A 104 -6.25 -16.12 3.13
C PHE A 104 -7.68 -16.59 2.83
N TYR A 105 -7.97 -16.89 1.56
CA TYR A 105 -9.27 -17.33 1.07
C TYR A 105 -9.31 -18.85 0.83
N GLY A 106 -8.33 -19.62 1.34
CA GLY A 106 -8.26 -21.06 1.18
C GLY A 106 -7.88 -21.55 -0.21
N LEU A 107 -7.31 -20.67 -1.03
CA LEU A 107 -6.83 -20.99 -2.38
C LEU A 107 -5.31 -21.26 -2.38
N PRO A 108 -4.78 -21.98 -3.39
CA PRO A 108 -3.34 -22.21 -3.51
C PRO A 108 -2.53 -20.92 -3.63
N GLU A 109 -1.27 -20.95 -3.20
CA GLU A 109 -0.36 -19.82 -3.35
C GLU A 109 -0.19 -19.44 -4.83
N ASP A 110 -0.32 -18.14 -5.12
CA ASP A 110 0.08 -17.53 -6.40
C ASP A 110 0.91 -16.28 -6.12
N LYS A 111 2.24 -16.47 -6.02
CA LYS A 111 3.19 -15.37 -5.76
C LYS A 111 3.15 -14.27 -6.82
N ARG A 112 2.85 -14.62 -8.08
CA ARG A 112 2.78 -13.64 -9.17
C ARG A 112 1.57 -12.75 -8.96
N LEU A 113 0.43 -13.32 -8.63
CA LEU A 113 -0.78 -12.56 -8.34
C LEU A 113 -0.63 -11.71 -7.08
N LEU A 114 0.00 -12.24 -6.03
CA LEU A 114 0.33 -11.47 -4.82
C LEU A 114 1.14 -10.22 -5.18
N LYS A 115 2.22 -10.36 -5.96
CA LYS A 115 3.05 -9.24 -6.42
C LYS A 115 2.23 -8.19 -7.18
N VAL A 116 1.37 -8.63 -8.11
CA VAL A 116 0.49 -7.72 -8.86
C VAL A 116 -0.47 -6.97 -7.93
N ARG A 117 -1.10 -7.66 -6.99
CA ARG A 117 -2.03 -7.06 -6.02
C ARG A 117 -1.31 -6.08 -5.09
N ALA A 118 -0.13 -6.45 -4.58
CA ALA A 118 0.69 -5.58 -3.74
C ALA A 118 1.07 -4.29 -4.47
N LEU A 119 1.43 -4.37 -5.75
CA LEU A 119 1.73 -3.18 -6.56
C LEU A 119 0.50 -2.29 -6.74
N LYS A 120 -0.69 -2.87 -6.98
CA LYS A 120 -1.93 -2.10 -7.11
C LYS A 120 -2.23 -1.30 -5.84
N GLU A 121 -2.15 -1.93 -4.67
CA GLU A 121 -2.41 -1.23 -3.41
C GLU A 121 -1.29 -0.25 -3.07
N ALA A 122 -0.01 -0.59 -3.30
CA ALA A 122 1.09 0.34 -3.13
C ALA A 122 0.92 1.63 -3.95
N VAL A 123 0.60 1.48 -5.25
CA VAL A 123 0.38 2.62 -6.15
C VAL A 123 -0.89 3.40 -5.77
N HIS A 124 -1.94 2.72 -5.28
CA HIS A 124 -3.15 3.35 -4.76
C HIS A 124 -2.82 4.26 -3.56
N GLU A 125 -2.15 3.72 -2.55
CA GLU A 125 -1.82 4.46 -1.34
C GLU A 125 -0.81 5.59 -1.59
N ILE A 126 0.21 5.35 -2.43
CA ILE A 126 1.10 6.44 -2.89
C ILE A 126 0.28 7.51 -3.61
N GLY A 127 -0.71 7.14 -4.43
CA GLY A 127 -1.61 8.10 -5.07
C GLY A 127 -2.34 8.99 -4.06
N HIS A 128 -2.77 8.45 -2.92
CA HIS A 128 -3.32 9.23 -1.81
C HIS A 128 -2.29 10.17 -1.18
N VAL A 129 -1.06 9.69 -0.93
CA VAL A 129 0.03 10.55 -0.46
C VAL A 129 0.27 11.74 -1.39
N LEU A 130 0.20 11.51 -2.70
CA LEU A 130 0.32 12.53 -3.75
C LEU A 130 -0.97 13.37 -3.96
N GLY A 131 -1.98 13.21 -3.10
CA GLY A 131 -3.17 14.05 -3.07
C GLY A 131 -4.34 13.60 -3.95
N LEU A 132 -4.26 12.42 -4.57
CA LEU A 132 -5.39 11.86 -5.30
C LEU A 132 -6.46 11.35 -4.33
N LYS A 133 -7.72 11.69 -4.62
CA LYS A 133 -8.88 11.02 -4.02
C LYS A 133 -9.30 9.85 -4.90
N HIS A 134 -10.21 9.01 -4.39
CA HIS A 134 -10.77 7.90 -5.14
C HIS A 134 -11.30 8.29 -6.53
N CYS A 135 -11.12 7.39 -7.48
CA CYS A 135 -11.57 7.52 -8.87
C CYS A 135 -12.69 6.52 -9.16
N LYS A 136 -13.67 6.91 -9.99
CA LYS A 136 -14.76 6.02 -10.43
C LYS A 136 -14.42 5.21 -11.70
N GLY A 137 -13.33 5.54 -12.40
CA GLY A 137 -12.95 4.91 -13.67
C GLY A 137 -12.15 3.62 -13.53
N LYS A 138 -11.72 3.04 -14.66
CA LYS A 138 -10.70 1.98 -14.70
C LYS A 138 -9.33 2.56 -14.34
N CYS A 139 -9.07 2.66 -13.05
CA CYS A 139 -7.92 3.36 -12.47
C CYS A 139 -7.47 2.63 -11.20
N VAL A 140 -6.18 2.67 -10.91
CA VAL A 140 -5.64 2.17 -9.64
C VAL A 140 -6.24 2.88 -8.42
N MET A 141 -6.62 4.16 -8.55
CA MET A 141 -7.32 4.93 -7.50
C MET A 141 -8.79 4.53 -7.30
N ARG A 142 -9.29 3.48 -7.95
CA ARG A 142 -10.62 2.95 -7.64
C ARG A 142 -10.56 2.29 -6.27
N PHE A 143 -11.47 2.70 -5.38
CA PHE A 143 -11.63 2.11 -4.06
C PHE A 143 -11.94 0.60 -4.19
N SER A 144 -11.38 -0.21 -3.29
CA SER A 144 -11.55 -1.66 -3.28
C SER A 144 -11.89 -2.14 -1.87
N ASN A 145 -13.11 -2.68 -1.70
CA ASN A 145 -13.58 -3.33 -0.48
C ASN A 145 -13.39 -4.85 -0.49
N SER A 146 -12.97 -5.42 -1.62
CA SER A 146 -12.75 -6.85 -1.77
C SER A 146 -11.58 -7.13 -2.69
N ILE A 147 -11.04 -8.35 -2.56
CA ILE A 147 -9.93 -8.80 -3.41
C ILE A 147 -10.33 -8.88 -4.90
N VAL A 148 -11.60 -9.18 -5.18
CA VAL A 148 -12.14 -9.18 -6.54
C VAL A 148 -12.09 -7.78 -7.14
N GLU A 149 -12.40 -6.74 -6.37
CA GLU A 149 -12.30 -5.35 -6.83
C GLU A 149 -10.86 -4.90 -7.08
N VAL A 150 -9.91 -5.37 -6.24
CA VAL A 150 -8.46 -5.19 -6.47
C VAL A 150 -8.05 -5.85 -7.79
N ASP A 151 -8.53 -7.06 -8.07
CA ASP A 151 -8.22 -7.77 -9.32
C ASP A 151 -8.81 -7.04 -10.55
N MET A 152 -10.01 -6.49 -10.42
CA MET A 152 -10.70 -5.76 -11.51
C MET A 152 -10.12 -4.37 -11.82
N LYS A 153 -9.50 -3.68 -10.86
CA LYS A 153 -8.94 -2.33 -11.11
C LYS A 153 -7.67 -2.40 -11.94
N ASN A 154 -7.41 -1.34 -12.72
CA ASN A 154 -6.16 -1.24 -13.47
C ASN A 154 -5.00 -1.03 -12.49
N TRP A 155 -3.79 -1.46 -12.85
CA TRP A 155 -2.60 -1.27 -12.02
C TRP A 155 -2.07 0.15 -12.04
N TRP A 156 -2.44 0.93 -13.06
CA TRP A 156 -1.98 2.30 -13.24
C TRP A 156 -3.08 3.36 -13.16
N PHE A 157 -2.65 4.61 -12.99
CA PHE A 157 -3.51 5.79 -13.00
C PHE A 157 -4.18 5.98 -14.37
N CYS A 158 -5.45 6.37 -14.36
CA CYS A 158 -6.10 6.85 -15.58
C CYS A 158 -5.60 8.26 -15.96
N GLU A 159 -5.89 8.70 -17.18
CA GLU A 159 -5.48 10.02 -17.68
C GLU A 159 -5.90 11.17 -16.77
N ASN A 160 -7.08 11.11 -16.16
CA ASN A 160 -7.57 12.16 -15.25
C ASN A 160 -6.75 12.23 -13.96
N CYS A 161 -6.33 11.09 -13.41
CA CYS A 161 -5.45 11.05 -12.25
C CYS A 161 -4.03 11.51 -12.62
N LEU A 162 -3.50 11.08 -13.77
CA LEU A 162 -2.20 11.55 -14.28
C LEU A 162 -2.18 13.07 -14.51
N LYS A 163 -3.23 13.65 -15.09
CA LYS A 163 -3.37 15.11 -15.26
C LYS A 163 -3.34 15.84 -13.92
N LYS A 164 -3.92 15.28 -12.86
CA LYS A 164 -3.85 15.86 -11.51
C LYS A 164 -2.42 15.79 -10.96
N LEU A 165 -1.76 14.64 -11.06
CA LEU A 165 -0.38 14.47 -10.57
C LEU A 165 0.62 15.40 -11.28
N ARG A 166 0.47 15.60 -12.60
CA ARG A 166 1.31 16.54 -13.36
C ARG A 166 1.14 17.98 -12.93
N LYS A 167 -0.09 18.41 -12.57
CA LYS A 167 -0.33 19.77 -12.08
C LYS A 167 0.39 20.07 -10.76
N PHE A 168 0.71 19.04 -9.98
CA PHE A 168 1.43 19.16 -8.73
C PHE A 168 2.93 18.81 -8.86
N ASN A 169 3.46 18.68 -10.08
CA ASN A 169 4.85 18.28 -10.37
C ASN A 169 5.30 16.95 -9.72
N PHE A 170 4.37 16.02 -9.45
CA PHE A 170 4.69 14.74 -8.80
C PHE A 170 5.10 13.61 -9.76
N LEU A 171 4.97 13.81 -11.07
CA LEU A 171 5.41 12.87 -12.11
C LEU A 171 6.07 13.65 -13.24
N PHE A 172 7.26 13.20 -13.66
CA PHE A 172 8.02 13.76 -14.79
C PHE A 172 7.42 13.37 -16.14
#